data_AF-A0A016V1F8-F1
#
_entry.id   AF-A0A016V1F8-F1
#
_cell.length_a   1.000
_cell.length_b   1.000
_cell.length_c   1.000
_cell.angle_alpha   90.00
_cell.angle_beta   90.00
_cell.angle_gamma   90.00
#
_symmetry.space_group_name_H-M   'P 1'
#
loop_
_entity.id
_entity.type
_entity.pdbx_description
1 polymer ?
#
loop_
_entity_poly.entity_id
_entity_poly.type
_entity_poly.pdbx_seq_one_letter_code
_entity_poly.pdbx_strand_id
1 'polypeptide(L)'
;MAAFLSVCIILFAFFESLQAQGNATTAAPTRPPWPKPNCGNPLLTNSLRNLILNLHNNFRGSVARGQTEVSAGWGIAPPATIMYRMKYDCNAESYAQQAVSTCRKTELPAGSLGGHKQNIHVLNTVSTTPEGAAQNAIATWWSQLARFGMRSNMMFYQSEFQRGNQNVLSWSKMAWWNNQRVGCSVQRCSGYYVTSCMYSPGGNNVNQYVYRVGAVCSDCPAGQCDDTNWVTPGNLSDAYNSSDLLAAGENRQGCVELENVRLPSGLSLAQLNFGELRYSNHWVIVAQFSKSFEQKKLSPRAALTCK
;
A
#
# COMPACT_ATOMS: atom_id res chain seq x y z
N MET A 1 -49.06 42.58 30.12
CA MET A 1 -48.27 42.81 31.36
C MET A 1 -48.30 41.53 32.17
N ALA A 2 -47.16 41.19 32.80
CA ALA A 2 -46.87 40.04 33.66
C ALA A 2 -46.70 38.65 32.98
N ALA A 3 -45.43 38.26 32.72
CA ALA A 3 -44.91 36.89 32.88
C ALA A 3 -43.44 36.78 32.41
N PHE A 4 -42.47 37.41 33.08
CA PHE A 4 -41.04 37.24 32.72
C PHE A 4 -40.07 37.36 33.92
N LEU A 5 -40.48 36.98 35.13
CA LEU A 5 -39.66 37.20 36.33
C LEU A 5 -39.53 36.00 37.27
N SER A 6 -39.59 34.77 36.75
CA SER A 6 -39.53 33.57 37.60
C SER A 6 -38.64 32.43 37.10
N VAL A 7 -37.58 32.71 36.32
CA VAL A 7 -36.65 31.67 35.84
C VAL A 7 -35.17 31.94 36.21
N CYS A 8 -34.84 33.05 36.87
CA CYS A 8 -33.44 33.41 37.17
C CYS A 8 -32.88 32.91 38.52
N ILE A 9 -33.57 32.07 39.30
CA ILE A 9 -33.12 31.63 40.65
C ILE A 9 -32.88 30.11 40.72
N ILE A 10 -32.49 29.48 39.61
CA ILE A 10 -31.96 28.09 39.62
C ILE A 10 -30.56 28.09 38.98
N LEU A 11 -29.74 29.07 39.37
CA LEU A 11 -28.38 29.25 38.86
C LEU A 11 -27.31 29.34 39.97
N PHE A 12 -27.63 29.07 41.24
CA PHE A 12 -26.70 29.35 42.35
C PHE A 12 -26.57 28.33 43.48
N ALA A 13 -26.97 27.06 43.29
CA ALA A 13 -26.61 26.03 44.26
C ALA A 13 -26.44 24.70 43.54
N PHE A 14 -25.18 24.33 43.29
CA PHE A 14 -24.60 22.98 43.23
C PHE A 14 -23.24 23.10 42.52
N PHE A 15 -22.37 23.95 43.09
CA PHE A 15 -20.93 23.91 42.86
C PHE A 15 -20.30 23.29 44.10
N GLU A 16 -19.33 22.39 43.85
CA GLU A 16 -18.51 21.61 44.80
C GLU A 16 -19.25 20.39 45.41
N SER A 17 -18.84 19.14 45.20
CA SER A 17 -17.50 18.60 44.97
C SER A 17 -17.54 17.16 44.43
N LEU A 18 -16.36 16.73 43.96
CA LEU A 18 -15.91 15.35 43.68
C LEU A 18 -16.19 14.76 42.29
N GLN A 19 -15.28 15.14 41.40
CA GLN A 19 -14.52 14.29 40.49
C GLN A 19 -14.71 12.77 40.71
N ALA A 20 -15.26 12.10 39.70
CA ALA A 20 -14.92 10.72 39.38
C ALA A 20 -14.51 10.68 37.90
N GLN A 21 -13.22 10.46 37.69
CA GLN A 21 -12.58 10.32 36.38
C GLN A 21 -13.20 9.14 35.63
N GLY A 22 -14.07 9.42 34.66
CA GLY A 22 -14.30 8.54 33.52
C GLY A 22 -13.20 8.73 32.50
N ASN A 23 -11.95 8.41 32.89
CA ASN A 23 -10.82 8.36 31.99
C ASN A 23 -11.05 7.16 31.05
N ALA A 24 -11.82 7.35 29.98
CA ALA A 24 -11.85 6.42 28.88
C ALA A 24 -10.49 6.53 28.17
N THR A 25 -9.50 5.88 28.77
CA THR A 25 -8.20 5.64 28.18
C THR A 25 -8.46 4.80 26.94
N THR A 26 -8.62 5.45 25.80
CA THR A 26 -8.53 4.79 24.50
C THR A 26 -7.17 4.10 24.53
N ALA A 27 -7.17 2.76 24.55
CA ALA A 27 -5.95 1.99 24.65
C ALA A 27 -4.96 2.50 23.60
N ALA A 28 -3.73 2.80 24.02
CA ALA A 28 -2.67 3.19 23.10
C ALA A 28 -2.54 2.13 22.01
N PRO A 29 -2.38 2.51 20.73
CA PRO A 29 -2.26 1.55 19.64
C PRO A 29 -1.16 0.53 19.99
N THR A 30 -1.51 -0.75 20.04
CA THR A 30 -0.66 -1.81 20.59
C THR A 30 0.57 -2.16 19.74
N ARG A 31 0.83 -1.41 18.66
CA ARG A 31 2.02 -1.57 17.82
C ARG A 31 2.64 -0.22 17.43
N PRO A 32 3.98 -0.10 17.39
CA PRO A 32 4.66 1.09 16.89
C PRO A 32 4.15 1.48 15.48
N PRO A 33 4.08 2.78 15.17
CA PRO A 33 3.85 3.27 13.82
C PRO A 33 4.80 2.60 12.83
N TRP A 34 4.37 2.42 11.59
CA TRP A 34 5.29 1.99 10.55
C TRP A 34 6.50 2.94 10.51
N PRO A 35 7.70 2.43 10.21
CA PRO A 35 8.86 3.27 9.96
C PRO A 35 8.49 4.36 8.95
N LYS A 36 8.96 5.59 9.20
CA LYS A 36 8.72 6.70 8.30
C LYS A 36 9.20 6.30 6.90
N PRO A 37 8.35 6.41 5.87
CA PRO A 37 8.78 6.18 4.50
C PRO A 37 9.98 7.07 4.19
N ASN A 38 11.05 6.50 3.62
CA ASN A 38 12.26 7.24 3.25
C ASN A 38 12.60 6.92 1.79
N CYS A 39 11.92 7.60 0.87
CA CYS A 39 12.17 7.46 -0.55
C CYS A 39 13.02 8.64 -1.03
N GLY A 40 13.98 8.39 -1.92
CA GLY A 40 14.92 9.40 -2.41
C GLY A 40 14.29 10.50 -3.28
N ASN A 41 12.99 10.45 -3.56
CA ASN A 41 12.29 11.45 -4.36
C ASN A 41 11.92 12.68 -3.51
N PRO A 42 12.49 13.87 -3.78
CA PRO A 42 12.20 15.08 -3.03
C PRO A 42 10.82 15.68 -3.33
N LEU A 43 10.17 15.26 -4.43
CA LEU A 43 8.87 15.79 -4.85
C LEU A 43 7.72 15.30 -3.96
N LEU A 44 7.88 14.16 -3.28
CA LEU A 44 6.93 13.67 -2.29
C LEU A 44 7.49 13.87 -0.88
N THR A 45 6.73 14.53 -0.02
CA THR A 45 7.09 14.70 1.39
C THR A 45 6.74 13.44 2.18
N ASN A 46 7.46 13.17 3.27
CA ASN A 46 7.11 12.07 4.17
C ASN A 46 5.73 12.25 4.82
N SER A 47 5.27 13.49 4.98
CA SER A 47 3.91 13.80 5.42
C SER A 47 2.88 13.24 4.44
N LEU A 48 3.06 13.51 3.14
CA LEU A 48 2.17 13.00 2.10
C LEU A 48 2.21 11.47 2.01
N ARG A 49 3.39 10.84 2.10
CA ARG A 49 3.51 9.37 2.14
C ARG A 49 2.75 8.76 3.31
N ASN A 50 2.89 9.33 4.50
CA ASN A 50 2.18 8.90 5.70
C ASN A 50 0.67 9.10 5.57
N LEU A 51 0.23 10.25 5.05
CA LEU A 51 -1.19 10.53 4.80
C LEU A 51 -1.81 9.46 3.88
N ILE A 52 -1.16 9.16 2.76
CA ILE A 52 -1.62 8.16 1.80
C ILE A 52 -1.70 6.78 2.46
N LEU A 53 -0.64 6.35 3.17
CA LEU A 53 -0.61 5.07 3.85
C LEU A 53 -1.71 4.95 4.92
N ASN A 54 -1.90 6.00 5.70
CA ASN A 54 -2.89 6.04 6.78
C ASN A 54 -4.30 6.00 6.22
N LEU A 55 -4.61 6.73 5.15
CA LEU A 55 -5.93 6.67 4.53
C LEU A 55 -6.26 5.27 4.01
N HIS A 56 -5.32 4.63 3.29
CA HIS A 56 -5.51 3.27 2.79
C HIS A 56 -5.76 2.28 3.93
N ASN A 57 -4.95 2.34 4.99
CA ASN A 57 -5.13 1.46 6.13
C ASN A 57 -6.43 1.81 6.88
N ASN A 58 -6.74 3.06 7.19
CA ASN A 58 -7.98 3.38 7.90
C ASN A 58 -9.24 2.84 7.19
N PHE A 59 -9.29 2.99 5.87
CA PHE A 59 -10.35 2.41 5.03
C PHE A 59 -10.36 0.88 5.04
N ARG A 60 -9.21 0.23 4.83
CA ARG A 60 -9.09 -1.24 4.88
C ARG A 60 -9.50 -1.83 6.24
N GLY A 61 -9.17 -1.16 7.34
CA GLY A 61 -9.56 -1.58 8.68
C GLY A 61 -11.03 -1.32 8.98
N SER A 62 -11.63 -0.31 8.36
CA SER A 62 -13.08 -0.05 8.43
C SER A 62 -13.87 -1.18 7.77
N VAL A 63 -13.54 -1.55 6.52
CA VAL A 63 -14.23 -2.64 5.82
C VAL A 63 -13.98 -4.00 6.46
N ALA A 64 -12.76 -4.26 6.96
CA ALA A 64 -12.44 -5.54 7.59
C ALA A 64 -13.31 -5.83 8.82
N ARG A 65 -13.71 -4.79 9.57
CA ARG A 65 -14.60 -4.92 10.73
C ARG A 65 -16.07 -5.11 10.35
N GLY A 66 -16.47 -4.77 9.12
CA GLY A 66 -17.82 -5.01 8.61
C GLY A 66 -18.94 -4.22 9.33
N GLN A 67 -18.64 -2.99 9.79
CA GLN A 67 -19.56 -2.21 10.63
C GLN A 67 -20.15 -0.97 9.95
N THR A 68 -19.41 -0.31 9.06
CA THR A 68 -19.73 1.06 8.61
C THR A 68 -19.67 1.28 7.10
N GLU A 69 -19.01 0.41 6.35
CA GLU A 69 -18.81 0.62 4.91
C GLU A 69 -20.06 0.17 4.13
N VAL A 70 -20.78 1.13 3.55
CA VAL A 70 -21.97 0.86 2.73
C VAL A 70 -21.56 0.28 1.38
N SER A 71 -22.32 -0.70 0.88
CA SER A 71 -22.19 -1.35 -0.44
C SER A 71 -23.47 -1.14 -1.28
N ALA A 72 -23.81 0.11 -1.58
CA ALA A 72 -25.03 0.50 -2.30
C ALA A 72 -26.27 -0.31 -1.84
N GLY A 73 -27.01 -0.91 -2.78
CA GLY A 73 -28.20 -1.73 -2.50
C GLY A 73 -27.93 -3.07 -1.79
N TRP A 74 -26.68 -3.40 -1.45
CA TRP A 74 -26.32 -4.64 -0.74
C TRP A 74 -26.18 -4.47 0.78
N GLY A 75 -26.46 -3.27 1.30
CA GLY A 75 -26.35 -2.98 2.74
C GLY A 75 -24.91 -2.68 3.17
N ILE A 76 -24.52 -3.13 4.36
CA ILE A 76 -23.14 -2.96 4.87
C ILE A 76 -22.25 -4.06 4.31
N ALA A 77 -21.05 -3.68 3.88
CA ALA A 77 -20.03 -4.62 3.44
C ALA A 77 -19.66 -5.56 4.60
N PRO A 78 -19.66 -6.88 4.37
CA PRO A 78 -19.45 -7.84 5.43
C PRO A 78 -17.99 -7.85 5.91
N PRO A 79 -17.74 -8.34 7.14
CA PRO A 79 -16.40 -8.40 7.71
C PRO A 79 -15.47 -9.34 6.94
N ALA A 80 -14.17 -9.07 7.04
CA ALA A 80 -13.12 -9.87 6.43
C ALA A 80 -12.50 -10.85 7.44
N THR A 81 -12.30 -12.11 7.03
CA THR A 81 -11.58 -13.09 7.86
C THR A 81 -10.10 -12.74 8.02
N ILE A 82 -9.54 -12.07 7.01
CA ILE A 82 -8.15 -11.60 6.96
C ILE A 82 -8.03 -10.37 6.06
N MET A 83 -7.28 -9.37 6.53
CA MET A 83 -6.96 -8.16 5.78
C MET A 83 -5.55 -7.70 6.13
N TYR A 84 -4.62 -7.73 5.17
CA TYR A 84 -3.25 -7.30 5.46
C TYR A 84 -3.15 -5.79 5.60
N ARG A 85 -2.44 -5.35 6.63
CA ARG A 85 -2.02 -3.96 6.79
C ARG A 85 -0.96 -3.63 5.75
N MET A 86 -1.17 -2.55 5.00
CA MET A 86 -0.23 -2.10 3.99
C MET A 86 0.98 -1.41 4.63
N LYS A 87 2.13 -1.54 3.95
CA LYS A 87 3.35 -0.76 4.14
C LYS A 87 3.57 0.16 2.94
N TYR A 88 4.22 1.31 3.19
CA TYR A 88 4.62 2.19 2.09
C TYR A 88 5.85 1.60 1.38
N ASP A 89 5.87 1.68 0.06
CA ASP A 89 6.94 1.11 -0.77
C ASP A 89 7.48 2.14 -1.76
N CYS A 90 8.78 2.43 -1.68
CA CYS A 90 9.45 3.40 -2.53
C CYS A 90 9.61 2.95 -3.99
N ASN A 91 9.66 1.63 -4.26
CA ASN A 91 9.65 1.10 -5.61
C ASN A 91 8.26 1.30 -6.25
N ALA A 92 7.19 1.04 -5.49
CA ALA A 92 5.84 1.34 -5.96
C ALA A 92 5.65 2.86 -6.22
N GLU A 93 6.23 3.72 -5.38
CA GLU A 93 6.23 5.18 -5.58
C GLU A 93 6.96 5.59 -6.87
N SER A 94 8.11 4.99 -7.22
CA SER A 94 8.85 5.38 -8.41
C SER A 94 8.07 5.08 -9.70
N TYR A 95 7.38 3.94 -9.78
CA TYR A 95 6.44 3.64 -10.87
C TYR A 95 5.24 4.60 -10.88
N ALA A 96 4.71 4.96 -9.71
CA ALA A 96 3.64 5.96 -9.62
C ALA A 96 4.11 7.33 -10.14
N GLN A 97 5.33 7.73 -9.83
CA GLN A 97 5.94 8.98 -10.30
C GLN A 97 6.12 8.97 -11.81
N GLN A 98 6.61 7.86 -12.38
CA GLN A 98 6.71 7.70 -13.83
C GLN A 98 5.35 7.82 -14.50
N ALA A 99 4.28 7.29 -13.88
CA ALA A 99 2.94 7.36 -14.44
C ALA A 99 2.39 8.79 -14.55
N VAL A 100 2.76 9.67 -13.61
CA VAL A 100 2.23 11.04 -13.53
C VAL A 100 3.18 12.10 -14.10
N SER A 101 4.46 11.79 -14.32
CA SER A 101 5.49 12.74 -14.75
C SER A 101 5.17 13.47 -16.06
N THR A 102 4.41 12.82 -16.95
CA THR A 102 3.98 13.35 -18.24
C THR A 102 2.57 13.94 -18.21
N CYS A 103 1.98 14.14 -17.02
CA CYS A 103 0.61 14.63 -16.86
C CYS A 103 -0.45 13.80 -17.59
N ARG A 104 -0.17 12.51 -17.77
CA ARG A 104 -1.08 11.59 -18.45
C ARG A 104 -2.31 11.31 -17.59
N LYS A 105 -3.48 11.25 -18.23
CA LYS A 105 -4.78 11.06 -17.57
C LYS A 105 -5.27 9.60 -17.52
N THR A 106 -4.50 8.67 -18.08
CA THR A 106 -4.88 7.25 -18.24
C THR A 106 -3.92 6.34 -17.48
N GLU A 107 -4.31 5.09 -17.19
CA GLU A 107 -3.43 4.09 -16.55
C GLU A 107 -2.31 3.63 -17.50
N LEU A 108 -1.12 3.35 -16.97
CA LEU A 108 0.02 2.86 -17.77
C LEU A 108 -0.32 1.46 -18.30
N PRO A 109 0.26 1.06 -19.44
CA PRO A 109 0.19 -0.33 -19.89
C PRO A 109 0.70 -1.27 -18.79
N ALA A 110 0.06 -2.44 -18.62
CA ALA A 110 0.38 -3.37 -17.54
C ALA A 110 1.86 -3.79 -17.51
N GLY A 111 2.51 -3.91 -18.68
CA GLY A 111 3.94 -4.24 -18.80
C GLY A 111 4.88 -3.16 -18.25
N SER A 112 4.42 -1.92 -18.11
CA SER A 112 5.20 -0.79 -17.59
C SER A 112 5.04 -0.59 -16.07
N LEU A 113 4.25 -1.44 -15.40
CA LEU A 113 3.94 -1.31 -13.97
C LEU A 113 4.87 -2.12 -13.07
N GLY A 114 5.87 -2.83 -13.59
CA GLY A 114 6.79 -3.63 -12.76
C GLY A 114 6.08 -4.70 -11.92
N GLY A 115 4.96 -5.23 -12.41
CA GLY A 115 4.12 -6.19 -11.67
C GLY A 115 3.11 -5.58 -10.70
N HIS A 116 3.07 -4.25 -10.56
CA HIS A 116 2.07 -3.54 -9.77
C HIS A 116 0.72 -3.43 -10.48
N LYS A 117 -0.34 -3.19 -9.70
CA LYS A 117 -1.62 -2.68 -10.21
C LYS A 117 -1.72 -1.19 -9.91
N GLN A 118 -2.30 -0.42 -10.81
CA GLN A 118 -2.38 1.04 -10.71
C GLN A 118 -3.81 1.49 -10.42
N ASN A 119 -4.00 2.51 -9.59
CA ASN A 119 -5.16 3.41 -9.67
C ASN A 119 -4.69 4.78 -10.14
N ILE A 120 -5.47 5.44 -10.99
CA ILE A 120 -5.23 6.82 -11.40
C ILE A 120 -6.47 7.68 -11.18
N HIS A 121 -6.27 8.94 -10.81
CA HIS A 121 -7.33 9.94 -10.61
C HIS A 121 -6.91 11.28 -11.18
N VAL A 122 -7.84 11.96 -11.83
CA VAL A 122 -7.66 13.30 -12.37
C VAL A 122 -8.60 14.25 -11.65
N LEU A 123 -8.03 15.23 -10.95
CA LEU A 123 -8.78 16.29 -10.29
C LEU A 123 -8.67 17.56 -11.12
N ASN A 124 -9.75 17.95 -11.80
CA ASN A 124 -9.79 19.11 -12.73
C ASN A 124 -9.86 20.47 -12.00
N THR A 125 -8.95 20.68 -11.03
CA THR A 125 -8.71 21.96 -10.36
C THR A 125 -7.30 21.97 -9.80
N VAL A 126 -6.71 23.16 -9.65
CA VAL A 126 -5.44 23.37 -8.94
C VAL A 126 -5.60 24.15 -7.64
N SER A 127 -6.83 24.46 -7.25
CA SER A 127 -7.17 25.18 -6.02
C SER A 127 -7.15 24.26 -4.79
N THR A 128 -6.07 23.49 -4.63
CA THR A 128 -5.83 22.57 -3.51
C THR A 128 -4.33 22.28 -3.39
N THR A 129 -3.90 21.74 -2.25
CA THR A 129 -2.55 21.21 -2.08
C THR A 129 -2.42 19.80 -2.67
N PRO A 130 -1.18 19.29 -2.89
CA PRO A 130 -0.95 17.89 -3.26
C PRO A 130 -1.57 16.89 -2.27
N GLU A 131 -1.57 17.20 -0.97
CA GLU A 131 -2.25 16.41 0.07
C GLU A 131 -3.76 16.35 -0.15
N GLY A 132 -4.39 17.49 -0.44
CA GLY A 132 -5.82 17.54 -0.74
C GLY A 132 -6.17 16.80 -2.04
N ALA A 133 -5.31 16.87 -3.05
CA ALA A 133 -5.47 16.09 -4.29
C ALA A 133 -5.38 14.57 -4.02
N ALA A 134 -4.41 14.13 -3.21
CA ALA A 134 -4.28 12.73 -2.81
C ALA A 134 -5.48 12.25 -1.98
N GLN A 135 -5.93 13.04 -1.00
CA GLN A 135 -7.13 12.77 -0.22
C GLN A 135 -8.35 12.60 -1.11
N ASN A 136 -8.54 13.52 -2.07
CA ASN A 136 -9.63 13.47 -3.02
C ASN A 136 -9.59 12.20 -3.88
N ALA A 137 -8.42 11.83 -4.39
CA ALA A 137 -8.24 10.61 -5.20
C ALA A 137 -8.62 9.34 -4.41
N ILE A 138 -8.04 9.19 -3.22
CA ILE A 138 -8.25 8.01 -2.36
C ILE A 138 -9.73 7.92 -1.94
N ALA A 139 -10.33 9.04 -1.49
CA ALA A 139 -11.73 9.07 -1.12
C ALA A 139 -12.65 8.76 -2.31
N THR A 140 -12.32 9.26 -3.51
CA THR A 140 -13.07 8.98 -4.73
C THR A 140 -13.05 7.49 -5.06
N TRP A 141 -11.85 6.88 -5.09
CA TRP A 141 -11.72 5.45 -5.35
C TRP A 141 -12.46 4.62 -4.30
N TRP A 142 -12.31 4.95 -3.02
CA TRP A 142 -12.97 4.22 -1.94
C TRP A 142 -14.50 4.32 -2.02
N SER A 143 -15.03 5.50 -2.36
CA SER A 143 -16.48 5.74 -2.47
C SER A 143 -17.20 4.88 -3.51
N GLN A 144 -16.47 4.25 -4.45
CA GLN A 144 -17.08 3.38 -5.46
C GLN A 144 -17.90 2.24 -4.84
N LEU A 145 -17.48 1.69 -3.70
CA LEU A 145 -18.25 0.66 -3.00
C LEU A 145 -19.62 1.18 -2.58
N ALA A 146 -19.68 2.32 -1.90
CA ALA A 146 -20.94 2.91 -1.45
C ALA A 146 -21.85 3.32 -2.62
N ARG A 147 -21.26 3.78 -3.73
CA ARG A 147 -22.00 4.30 -4.88
C ARG A 147 -22.52 3.21 -5.81
N PHE A 148 -21.74 2.16 -6.03
CA PHE A 148 -22.02 1.17 -7.07
C PHE A 148 -22.22 -0.23 -6.50
N GLY A 149 -21.72 -0.51 -5.31
CA GLY A 149 -21.91 -1.78 -4.62
C GLY A 149 -21.13 -2.94 -5.24
N MET A 150 -20.89 -3.94 -4.41
CA MET A 150 -20.40 -5.24 -4.84
C MET A 150 -21.21 -6.33 -4.12
N ARG A 151 -21.27 -7.52 -4.73
CA ARG A 151 -21.96 -8.69 -4.18
C ARG A 151 -21.46 -9.00 -2.76
N SER A 152 -22.36 -9.47 -1.91
CA SER A 152 -22.07 -9.76 -0.50
C SER A 152 -21.03 -10.85 -0.29
N ASN A 153 -20.82 -11.77 -1.24
CA ASN A 153 -19.74 -12.77 -1.15
C ASN A 153 -18.34 -12.19 -1.44
N MET A 154 -18.25 -10.91 -1.80
CA MET A 154 -17.01 -10.20 -2.09
C MET A 154 -16.15 -10.82 -3.21
N MET A 155 -16.77 -11.58 -4.13
CA MET A 155 -16.09 -12.17 -5.28
C MET A 155 -16.01 -11.19 -6.46
N PHE A 156 -14.83 -11.10 -7.07
CA PHE A 156 -14.55 -10.24 -8.20
C PHE A 156 -14.77 -11.00 -9.52
N TYR A 157 -15.95 -10.84 -10.12
CA TYR A 157 -16.30 -11.50 -11.38
C TYR A 157 -15.83 -10.72 -12.61
N GLN A 158 -15.73 -11.38 -13.75
CA GLN A 158 -15.42 -10.73 -15.04
C GLN A 158 -16.39 -9.60 -15.38
N SER A 159 -17.65 -9.71 -14.95
CA SER A 159 -18.67 -8.68 -15.13
C SER A 159 -18.29 -7.35 -14.50
N GLU A 160 -17.44 -7.32 -13.47
CA GLU A 160 -16.99 -6.08 -12.83
C GLU A 160 -16.23 -5.17 -13.79
N PHE A 161 -15.49 -5.73 -14.76
CA PHE A 161 -14.84 -4.97 -15.83
C PHE A 161 -15.82 -4.41 -16.86
N GLN A 162 -17.05 -4.94 -16.94
CA GLN A 162 -18.05 -4.57 -17.93
C GLN A 162 -19.02 -3.49 -17.44
N ARG A 163 -18.85 -2.99 -16.20
CA ARG A 163 -19.76 -2.03 -15.56
C ARG A 163 -19.58 -0.58 -16.04
N GLY A 164 -18.70 -0.32 -17.00
CA GLY A 164 -18.43 1.03 -17.52
C GLY A 164 -18.05 2.00 -16.41
N ASN A 165 -18.68 3.17 -16.36
CA ASN A 165 -18.38 4.22 -15.36
C ASN A 165 -18.92 3.93 -13.95
N GLN A 166 -19.78 2.93 -13.78
CA GLN A 166 -20.38 2.53 -12.50
C GLN A 166 -19.70 1.28 -11.94
N ASN A 167 -18.37 1.28 -11.94
CA ASN A 167 -17.55 0.15 -11.54
C ASN A 167 -16.89 0.35 -10.17
N VAL A 168 -16.43 -0.75 -9.58
CA VAL A 168 -15.73 -0.77 -8.28
C VAL A 168 -14.23 -1.05 -8.41
N LEU A 169 -13.67 -0.89 -9.61
CA LEU A 169 -12.32 -1.37 -9.95
C LEU A 169 -11.22 -0.71 -9.12
N SER A 170 -11.38 0.57 -8.76
CA SER A 170 -10.38 1.27 -7.95
C SER A 170 -10.51 0.91 -6.48
N TRP A 171 -11.76 0.84 -5.97
CA TRP A 171 -12.03 0.37 -4.62
C TRP A 171 -11.50 -1.05 -4.40
N SER A 172 -11.75 -1.98 -5.33
CA SER A 172 -11.36 -3.38 -5.17
C SER A 172 -9.84 -3.55 -5.16
N LYS A 173 -9.07 -2.74 -5.92
CA LYS A 173 -7.60 -2.69 -5.82
C LYS A 173 -7.13 -2.24 -4.43
N MET A 174 -7.80 -1.25 -3.83
CA MET A 174 -7.49 -0.76 -2.48
C MET A 174 -7.87 -1.76 -1.39
N ALA A 175 -9.02 -2.43 -1.52
CA ALA A 175 -9.58 -3.34 -0.51
C ALA A 175 -9.07 -4.78 -0.63
N TRP A 176 -8.22 -5.08 -1.63
CA TRP A 176 -7.77 -6.44 -1.88
C TRP A 176 -6.98 -7.03 -0.70
N TRP A 177 -7.40 -8.17 -0.16
CA TRP A 177 -7.02 -8.66 1.16
C TRP A 177 -5.51 -8.86 1.32
N ASN A 178 -4.87 -9.44 0.30
CA ASN A 178 -3.43 -9.75 0.35
C ASN A 178 -2.53 -8.63 -0.16
N ASN A 179 -3.09 -7.46 -0.47
CA ASN A 179 -2.33 -6.30 -0.91
C ASN A 179 -1.55 -5.69 0.27
N GLN A 180 -0.22 -5.73 0.20
CA GLN A 180 0.66 -5.41 1.33
C GLN A 180 1.46 -4.13 1.12
N ARG A 181 1.56 -3.64 -0.11
CA ARG A 181 2.46 -2.54 -0.47
C ARG A 181 1.70 -1.50 -1.28
N VAL A 182 1.89 -0.24 -0.91
CA VAL A 182 1.37 0.92 -1.63
C VAL A 182 2.45 1.97 -1.81
N GLY A 183 2.51 2.58 -2.99
CA GLY A 183 3.34 3.75 -3.26
C GLY A 183 2.64 4.62 -4.28
N CYS A 184 2.63 5.93 -4.06
CA CYS A 184 1.81 6.84 -4.85
C CYS A 184 2.61 8.08 -5.26
N SER A 185 2.10 8.81 -6.24
CA SER A 185 2.64 10.10 -6.63
C SER A 185 1.51 11.05 -7.04
N VAL A 186 1.74 12.34 -6.82
CA VAL A 186 0.81 13.42 -7.14
C VAL A 186 1.56 14.45 -7.96
N GLN A 187 1.09 14.70 -9.19
CA GLN A 187 1.66 15.70 -10.08
C GLN A 187 0.67 16.86 -10.25
N ARG A 188 1.15 18.08 -10.04
CA ARG A 188 0.45 19.29 -10.47
C ARG A 188 0.69 19.49 -11.97
N CYS A 189 -0.39 19.52 -12.75
CA CYS A 189 -0.39 19.76 -14.19
C CYS A 189 -1.03 21.12 -14.48
N SER A 190 -1.02 21.55 -15.74
CA SER A 190 -1.68 22.80 -16.13
C SER A 190 -3.20 22.66 -15.99
N GLY A 191 -3.76 23.26 -14.93
CA GLY A 191 -5.20 23.30 -14.66
C GLY A 191 -5.78 22.08 -13.92
N TYR A 192 -4.98 21.07 -13.57
CA TYR A 192 -5.46 19.86 -12.86
C TYR A 192 -4.35 19.18 -12.07
N TYR A 193 -4.73 18.27 -11.17
CA TYR A 193 -3.84 17.30 -10.55
C TYR A 193 -4.05 15.91 -11.13
N VAL A 194 -2.96 15.14 -11.21
CA VAL A 194 -3.01 13.69 -11.46
C VAL A 194 -2.43 12.98 -10.25
N THR A 195 -3.18 12.04 -9.70
CA THR A 195 -2.72 11.16 -8.62
C THR A 195 -2.68 9.73 -9.13
N SER A 196 -1.56 9.05 -8.93
CA SER A 196 -1.40 7.63 -9.24
C SER A 196 -0.95 6.87 -8.01
N CYS A 197 -1.53 5.70 -7.77
CA CYS A 197 -1.12 4.77 -6.72
C CYS A 197 -0.84 3.38 -7.31
N MET A 198 0.26 2.78 -6.88
CA MET A 198 0.68 1.44 -7.25
C MET A 198 0.51 0.50 -6.06
N TYR A 199 0.08 -0.73 -6.36
CA TYR A 199 -0.30 -1.75 -5.39
C TYR A 199 0.42 -3.07 -5.67
N SER A 200 0.89 -3.78 -4.63
CA SER A 200 1.50 -5.11 -4.76
C SER A 200 1.08 -6.07 -3.64
N PRO A 201 0.73 -7.34 -3.96
CA PRO A 201 0.63 -7.94 -5.31
C PRO A 201 -0.49 -7.35 -6.18
N GLY A 202 -1.28 -6.42 -5.64
CA GLY A 202 -2.39 -5.78 -6.34
C GLY A 202 -3.68 -6.57 -6.15
N GLY A 203 -4.58 -6.47 -7.13
CA GLY A 203 -5.91 -7.09 -7.07
C GLY A 203 -6.63 -7.09 -8.41
N ASN A 204 -7.95 -7.21 -8.35
CA ASN A 204 -8.86 -7.35 -9.49
C ASN A 204 -8.60 -8.61 -10.32
N ASN A 205 -8.22 -9.69 -9.65
CA ASN A 205 -8.09 -10.99 -10.28
C ASN A 205 -9.49 -11.61 -10.41
N VAL A 206 -9.85 -11.99 -11.64
CA VAL A 206 -11.15 -12.57 -11.94
C VAL A 206 -11.33 -13.89 -11.20
N ASN A 207 -12.53 -14.11 -10.67
CA ASN A 207 -12.93 -15.28 -9.87
C ASN A 207 -12.12 -15.45 -8.57
N GLN A 208 -11.52 -14.36 -8.08
CA GLN A 208 -10.93 -14.30 -6.74
C GLN A 208 -11.75 -13.37 -5.86
N TYR A 209 -11.63 -13.58 -4.54
CA TYR A 209 -12.26 -12.72 -3.56
C TYR A 209 -11.44 -11.45 -3.35
N VAL A 210 -12.11 -10.28 -3.33
CA VAL A 210 -11.49 -9.05 -2.84
C VAL A 210 -11.02 -9.27 -1.41
N TYR A 211 -11.86 -9.88 -0.58
CA TYR A 211 -11.51 -10.48 0.70
C TYR A 211 -12.49 -11.60 1.04
N ARG A 212 -12.07 -12.54 1.88
CA ARG A 212 -12.94 -13.63 2.34
C ARG A 212 -13.86 -13.11 3.45
N VAL A 213 -15.14 -13.42 3.31
CA VAL A 213 -16.16 -13.03 4.29
C VAL A 213 -16.20 -14.01 5.45
N GLY A 214 -16.24 -13.48 6.67
CA GLY A 214 -16.40 -14.30 7.87
C GLY A 214 -16.05 -13.53 9.14
N ALA A 215 -15.95 -14.25 10.26
CA ALA A 215 -15.64 -13.64 11.54
C ALA A 215 -14.30 -12.91 11.47
N VAL A 216 -14.28 -11.70 12.03
CA VAL A 216 -13.11 -10.86 12.02
C VAL A 216 -11.94 -11.62 12.62
N CYS A 217 -10.83 -11.64 11.89
CA CYS A 217 -9.61 -12.35 12.25
C CYS A 217 -9.65 -13.88 12.33
N SER A 218 -10.69 -14.54 11.84
CA SER A 218 -10.77 -16.01 11.90
C SER A 218 -9.70 -16.74 11.10
N ASP A 219 -9.13 -16.10 10.06
CA ASP A 219 -8.10 -16.69 9.19
C ASP A 219 -6.70 -16.11 9.49
N CYS A 220 -6.55 -15.35 10.57
CA CYS A 220 -5.28 -14.78 10.99
C CYS A 220 -4.38 -15.84 11.63
N PRO A 221 -3.07 -15.86 11.35
CA PRO A 221 -2.13 -16.60 12.17
C PRO A 221 -2.21 -16.13 13.64
N ALA A 222 -2.02 -17.05 14.58
CA ALA A 222 -2.11 -16.77 16.01
C ALA A 222 -1.21 -15.57 16.40
N GLY A 223 -1.79 -14.62 17.15
CA GLY A 223 -1.09 -13.41 17.62
C GLY A 223 -0.83 -12.33 16.55
N GLN A 224 -1.34 -12.50 15.32
CA GLN A 224 -1.16 -11.51 14.25
C GLN A 224 -2.39 -10.63 13.99
N CYS A 225 -3.52 -10.93 14.64
CA CYS A 225 -4.67 -10.05 14.74
C CYS A 225 -4.42 -9.04 15.88
N ASP A 226 -4.25 -7.76 15.57
CA ASP A 226 -4.13 -6.72 16.60
C ASP A 226 -5.53 -6.29 17.14
N ASP A 227 -5.55 -5.50 18.22
CA ASP A 227 -6.81 -5.03 18.86
C ASP A 227 -7.64 -4.09 17.98
N THR A 228 -7.09 -3.70 16.82
CA THR A 228 -7.78 -2.97 15.77
C THR A 228 -8.24 -3.89 14.63
N ASN A 229 -8.18 -5.21 14.84
CA ASN A 229 -8.60 -6.29 13.93
C ASN A 229 -7.79 -6.40 12.63
N TRP A 230 -6.49 -6.08 12.69
CA TRP A 230 -5.59 -6.15 11.54
C TRP A 230 -4.78 -7.43 11.49
N VAL A 231 -4.51 -7.95 10.29
CA VAL A 231 -3.33 -8.81 10.09
C VAL A 231 -2.16 -7.97 9.67
N THR A 232 -1.17 -7.90 10.54
CA THR A 232 0.16 -7.50 10.09
C THR A 232 0.80 -8.70 9.42
N PRO A 233 1.54 -8.55 8.30
CA PRO A 233 2.41 -9.63 7.85
C PRO A 233 3.38 -9.93 8.98
N GLY A 234 3.14 -10.99 9.74
CA GLY A 234 4.09 -11.46 10.74
C GLY A 234 5.36 -11.90 10.03
N ASN A 235 6.48 -11.32 10.44
CA ASN A 235 7.86 -11.82 10.27
C ASN A 235 8.23 -12.44 8.90
N LEU A 236 7.67 -11.92 7.80
CA LEU A 236 8.17 -12.16 6.44
C LEU A 236 8.86 -10.91 5.85
N SER A 237 9.02 -9.85 6.65
CA SER A 237 9.55 -8.56 6.18
C SER A 237 10.84 -8.08 6.84
N ASP A 238 11.45 -8.87 7.72
CA ASP A 238 12.77 -8.52 8.27
C ASP A 238 13.92 -9.08 7.42
N ALA A 239 13.60 -9.77 6.32
CA ALA A 239 14.57 -10.28 5.34
C ALA A 239 14.55 -9.57 3.98
N TYR A 240 13.82 -8.45 3.84
CA TYR A 240 13.87 -7.65 2.62
C TYR A 240 13.66 -6.16 2.94
N ASN A 241 14.52 -5.65 3.83
CA ASN A 241 14.71 -4.22 4.01
C ASN A 241 15.58 -3.67 2.88
N SER A 242 15.16 -2.51 2.38
CA SER A 242 15.80 -1.72 1.33
C SER A 242 17.10 -1.05 1.80
N SER A 243 18.02 -1.84 2.33
CA SER A 243 19.44 -1.49 2.54
C SER A 243 20.41 -2.49 1.91
N ASP A 244 19.92 -3.63 1.37
CA ASP A 244 20.78 -4.66 0.75
C ASP A 244 20.81 -4.63 -0.79
N LEU A 245 20.24 -3.58 -1.41
CA LEU A 245 20.70 -3.19 -2.75
C LEU A 245 21.94 -2.33 -2.57
N LEU A 246 23.09 -3.01 -2.58
CA LEU A 246 24.40 -2.40 -2.77
C LEU A 246 24.31 -1.37 -3.90
N ALA A 247 24.46 -0.09 -3.54
CA ALA A 247 24.91 0.89 -4.51
C ALA A 247 26.30 0.44 -4.96
N ALA A 248 26.39 -0.06 -6.19
CA ALA A 248 27.66 -0.16 -6.89
C ALA A 248 28.15 1.28 -7.09
N GLY A 249 28.96 1.76 -6.16
CA GLY A 249 29.70 3.00 -6.31
C GLY A 249 30.77 2.80 -7.38
N GLU A 250 30.68 3.60 -8.44
CA GLU A 250 31.69 3.70 -9.49
C GLU A 250 33.04 4.09 -8.87
N ASN A 251 34.08 3.30 -9.10
CA ASN A 251 35.46 3.77 -8.93
C ASN A 251 36.17 3.71 -10.28
N ARG A 252 37.03 4.69 -10.56
CA ARG A 252 37.55 5.07 -11.90
C ARG A 252 38.41 4.01 -12.65
N GLN A 253 38.38 2.74 -12.27
CA GLN A 253 39.17 1.67 -12.87
C GLN A 253 38.38 0.37 -13.19
N GLY A 254 37.05 0.40 -13.18
CA GLY A 254 36.25 -0.60 -13.91
C GLY A 254 36.33 -2.06 -13.43
N CYS A 255 36.82 -2.33 -12.21
CA CYS A 255 36.75 -3.65 -11.58
C CYS A 255 35.85 -3.60 -10.33
N VAL A 256 34.85 -4.49 -10.26
CA VAL A 256 34.06 -4.72 -9.04
C VAL A 256 34.63 -5.94 -8.35
N GLU A 257 35.39 -5.74 -7.28
CA GLU A 257 35.85 -6.82 -6.41
C GLU A 257 34.73 -7.13 -5.41
N LEU A 258 34.16 -8.34 -5.48
CA LEU A 258 33.09 -8.80 -4.60
C LEU A 258 33.68 -9.36 -3.29
N GLU A 259 34.28 -8.50 -2.47
CA GLU A 259 34.59 -8.89 -1.08
C GLU A 259 33.38 -8.62 -0.17
N ASN A 260 32.95 -9.67 0.55
CA ASN A 260 31.90 -9.68 1.59
C ASN A 260 30.42 -9.71 1.15
N VAL A 261 30.06 -10.55 0.18
CA VAL A 261 28.66 -10.92 -0.05
C VAL A 261 28.17 -11.85 1.07
N ARG A 262 27.32 -11.33 1.98
CA ARG A 262 26.67 -12.15 3.02
C ARG A 262 25.37 -12.75 2.47
N LEU A 263 25.36 -14.05 2.21
CA LEU A 263 24.19 -14.79 1.71
C LEU A 263 23.22 -15.18 2.86
N PRO A 264 21.90 -15.31 2.59
CA PRO A 264 20.94 -15.81 3.57
C PRO A 264 21.30 -17.22 4.06
N SER A 265 20.89 -17.55 5.28
CA SER A 265 21.14 -18.87 5.89
C SER A 265 20.66 -20.01 4.97
N GLY A 266 21.58 -20.85 4.51
CA GLY A 266 21.31 -22.00 3.66
C GLY A 266 21.60 -21.82 2.16
N LEU A 267 22.11 -20.66 1.74
CA LEU A 267 22.53 -20.43 0.34
C LEU A 267 24.05 -20.26 0.24
N SER A 268 24.68 -20.90 -0.76
CA SER A 268 26.10 -20.75 -1.06
C SER A 268 26.32 -20.02 -2.38
N LEU A 269 27.49 -19.40 -2.56
CA LEU A 269 27.89 -18.69 -3.78
C LEU A 269 27.74 -19.54 -5.05
N ALA A 270 27.79 -20.87 -4.92
CA ALA A 270 27.63 -21.81 -6.02
C ALA A 270 26.20 -21.87 -6.60
N GLN A 271 25.21 -21.21 -5.99
CA GLN A 271 23.80 -21.21 -6.44
C GLN A 271 23.39 -19.92 -7.17
N LEU A 272 24.34 -19.00 -7.39
CA LEU A 272 24.13 -17.78 -8.16
C LEU A 272 24.48 -18.02 -9.63
N ASN A 273 23.55 -17.73 -10.53
CA ASN A 273 23.87 -17.60 -11.96
C ASN A 273 24.18 -16.13 -12.23
N PHE A 274 25.37 -15.88 -12.79
CA PHE A 274 25.80 -14.56 -13.21
C PHE A 274 25.50 -14.40 -14.70
N GLY A 275 24.71 -13.40 -15.04
CA GLY A 275 24.46 -12.98 -16.42
C GLY A 275 25.00 -11.58 -16.67
N GLU A 276 25.51 -11.33 -17.87
CA GLU A 276 25.94 -10.01 -18.29
C GLU A 276 24.81 -9.30 -19.05
N LEU A 277 24.41 -8.11 -18.60
CA LEU A 277 23.52 -7.23 -19.34
C LEU A 277 24.31 -6.05 -19.90
N ARG A 278 24.15 -5.79 -21.20
CA ARG A 278 24.80 -4.69 -21.90
C ARG A 278 23.84 -3.50 -21.97
N TYR A 279 24.18 -2.39 -21.31
CA TYR A 279 23.39 -1.17 -21.36
C TYR A 279 24.22 -0.02 -21.94
N SER A 280 23.82 0.44 -23.12
CA SER A 280 24.45 1.50 -23.91
C SER A 280 25.94 1.25 -24.23
N ASN A 281 26.85 1.34 -23.24
CA ASN A 281 28.30 1.10 -23.38
C ASN A 281 28.96 0.41 -22.17
N HIS A 282 28.20 -0.07 -21.17
CA HIS A 282 28.73 -0.73 -19.98
C HIS A 282 28.21 -2.16 -19.83
N TRP A 283 29.06 -3.03 -19.27
CA TRP A 283 28.70 -4.38 -18.86
C TRP A 283 28.28 -4.34 -17.39
N VAL A 284 27.10 -4.86 -17.09
CA VAL A 284 26.59 -4.99 -15.73
C VAL A 284 26.41 -6.48 -15.45
N ILE A 285 27.10 -6.99 -14.41
CA ILE A 285 26.90 -8.36 -13.93
C ILE A 285 25.66 -8.38 -13.05
N VAL A 286 24.66 -9.15 -13.46
CA VAL A 286 23.41 -9.36 -12.72
C VAL A 286 23.42 -10.79 -12.19
N ALA A 287 23.27 -10.94 -10.87
CA ALA A 287 23.12 -12.25 -10.23
C ALA A 287 21.62 -12.51 -10.00
N GLN A 288 21.12 -13.64 -10.50
CA GLN A 288 19.73 -14.07 -10.30
C GLN A 288 19.69 -15.44 -9.63
N PHE A 289 18.81 -15.62 -8.65
CA PHE A 289 18.56 -16.93 -8.04
C PHE A 289 17.77 -17.82 -9.00
N SER A 290 18.40 -18.92 -9.45
CA SER A 290 17.75 -19.94 -10.26
C SER A 290 16.73 -20.73 -9.42
N LYS A 291 15.43 -20.56 -9.69
CA LYS A 291 14.41 -21.56 -9.31
C LYS A 291 14.31 -22.62 -10.41
N SER A 292 15.26 -23.55 -10.45
CA SER A 292 15.06 -24.87 -11.05
C SER A 292 16.18 -25.81 -10.63
N PHE A 293 15.83 -26.93 -10.01
CA PHE A 293 16.74 -28.03 -9.72
C PHE A 293 16.44 -29.13 -10.75
N GLU A 294 17.28 -29.26 -11.77
CA GLU A 294 17.55 -30.54 -12.42
C GLU A 294 19.07 -30.68 -12.54
N GLN A 295 19.62 -31.69 -11.87
CA GLN A 295 21.04 -31.99 -11.88
C GLN A 295 21.47 -32.42 -13.30
N LYS A 296 22.24 -31.58 -13.99
CA LYS A 296 23.22 -32.05 -14.98
C LYS A 296 24.58 -31.42 -14.71
N LYS A 297 25.52 -32.29 -14.34
CA LYS A 297 26.96 -32.05 -14.08
C LYS A 297 27.56 -31.04 -15.06
N LEU A 298 28.25 -30.01 -14.54
CA LEU A 298 29.34 -29.33 -15.24
C LEU A 298 30.46 -29.00 -14.24
N SER A 299 31.68 -29.33 -14.64
CA SER A 299 32.95 -29.35 -13.90
C SER A 299 33.51 -27.94 -13.61
N PRO A 300 34.30 -27.73 -12.55
CA PRO A 300 34.86 -26.41 -12.23
C PRO A 300 36.13 -26.13 -13.04
N ARG A 301 36.13 -25.05 -13.81
CA ARG A 301 37.36 -24.33 -14.16
C ARG A 301 37.14 -22.84 -14.05
N ALA A 302 37.83 -22.27 -13.07
CA ALA A 302 38.08 -20.84 -12.93
C ALA A 302 38.93 -20.31 -14.10
N ALA A 303 38.64 -19.08 -14.52
CA ALA A 303 39.65 -18.10 -14.96
C ALA A 303 38.98 -16.73 -15.12
N LEU A 304 39.17 -15.85 -14.13
CA LEU A 304 39.06 -14.40 -14.32
C LEU A 304 40.47 -13.92 -14.65
N THR A 305 40.69 -13.44 -15.87
CA THR A 305 41.83 -12.58 -16.22
C THR A 305 41.27 -11.23 -16.62
N CYS A 306 41.52 -10.24 -15.77
CA CYS A 306 41.20 -8.82 -16.03
C CYS A 306 42.21 -8.22 -17.03
N LYS A 307 41.73 -7.33 -17.89
CA LYS A 307 42.53 -6.35 -18.62
C LYS A 307 42.05 -4.95 -18.27
#